data_AF-A0A9P0GLK7-F1
#
_entry.id   AF-A0A9P0GLK7-F1
#
_cell.length_a   1.000
_cell.length_b   1.000
_cell.length_c   1.000
_cell.angle_alpha   90.00
_cell.angle_beta   90.00
_cell.angle_gamma   90.00
#
_symmetry.space_group_name_H-M   'P 1'
#
loop_
_entity.id
_entity.type
_entity.pdbx_description
1 polymer ?
#
loop_
_entity_poly.entity_id
_entity_poly.type
_entity_poly.pdbx_seq_one_letter_code
_entity_poly.pdbx_strand_id
1 'polypeptide(L)' 'MADEIRNFCVKCDENIGDAAQAKILKCNGQCNKVIHQTCSSYNASEWQFLETNKDNIKWFCDGCSQATTVKVSQ' A
#
# COMPACT_ATOMS: atom_id res chain seq x y z
N MET A 1 -11.95 16.12 18.55
CA MET A 1 -10.63 15.49 18.65
C MET A 1 -10.53 14.62 17.42
N ALA A 2 -9.69 14.98 16.45
CA ALA A 2 -9.58 14.21 15.21
C ALA A 2 -8.71 12.99 15.54
N ASP A 3 -9.30 11.79 15.48
CA ASP A 3 -8.56 10.54 15.46
C ASP A 3 -7.51 10.64 14.34
N GLU A 4 -6.26 10.92 14.70
CA GLU A 4 -5.14 10.92 13.77
C GLU A 4 -5.00 9.49 13.24
N ILE A 5 -5.49 9.25 12.02
CA ILE A 5 -5.30 7.99 11.31
C ILE A 5 -3.81 7.88 11.00
N ARG A 6 -3.07 7.19 11.86
CA ARG A 6 -1.64 6.93 11.67
C ARG A 6 -1.47 5.85 10.61
N ASN A 7 -1.03 6.25 9.42
CA ASN A 7 -0.75 5.31 8.35
C ASN A 7 0.75 5.00 8.36
N PHE A 8 1.14 3.75 8.65
CA PHE A 8 2.56 3.38 8.71
C PHE A 8 3.04 2.77 7.40
N CYS A 9 4.24 3.16 6.97
CA CYS A 9 4.89 2.58 5.80
C CYS A 9 5.30 1.11 6.06
N VAL A 10 4.93 0.19 5.17
CA VAL A 10 5.29 -1.24 5.29
C VAL A 10 6.78 -1.54 5.15
N LYS A 11 7.58 -0.61 4.63
CA LYS A 11 9.03 -0.80 4.39
C LYS A 11 9.90 -0.10 5.43
N CYS A 12 9.67 1.19 5.69
CA CYS A 12 10.46 1.98 6.63
C CYS A 12 9.82 2.13 8.02
N ASP A 13 8.58 1.67 8.19
CA ASP A 13 7.78 1.81 9.43
C ASP A 13 7.61 3.27 9.91
N GLU A 14 7.91 4.25 9.05
CA GLU A 14 7.65 5.65 9.34
C GLU A 14 6.15 5.97 9.26
N ASN A 15 5.72 6.90 10.12
CA ASN A 15 4.35 7.39 10.13
C ASN A 15 4.16 8.37 8.96
N ILE A 16 3.33 7.95 8.02
CA ILE A 16 2.81 8.77 6.95
C ILE A 16 1.59 9.50 7.52
N GLY A 17 1.80 10.72 8.01
CA GLY A 17 0.76 11.52 8.65
C GLY A 17 -0.45 11.75 7.74
N ASP A 18 -0.50 12.87 7.03
CA ASP A 18 -1.60 13.17 6.11
C ASP A 18 -1.44 12.40 4.80
N ALA A 19 -1.94 11.16 4.81
CA ALA A 19 -1.95 10.25 3.67
C ALA A 19 -2.63 10.82 2.40
N ALA A 20 -3.48 11.86 2.54
CA ALA A 20 -4.15 12.48 1.41
C ALA A 20 -3.23 13.39 0.58
N GLN A 21 -2.11 13.86 1.16
CA GLN A 21 -1.13 14.71 0.47
C GLN A 21 0.12 13.96 0.01
N ALA A 22 0.41 12.79 0.60
CA ALA A 22 1.57 11.99 0.25
C ALA A 22 1.26 10.99 -0.88
N LYS A 23 2.18 10.85 -1.85
CA LYS A 23 2.10 9.79 -2.88
C LYS A 23 2.32 8.42 -2.24
N ILE A 24 1.22 7.78 -1.86
CA ILE A 24 1.23 6.47 -1.20
C ILE A 24 0.22 5.50 -1.81
N LEU A 25 0.47 4.20 -1.63
CA LEU A 25 -0.49 3.15 -1.91
C LEU A 25 -0.95 2.53 -0.59
N LYS A 26 -2.28 2.42 -0.43
CA LYS A 26 -2.90 1.78 0.73
C LYS A 26 -3.08 0.30 0.48
N CYS A 27 -2.64 -0.52 1.43
CA CYS A 27 -2.87 -1.96 1.37
C CYS A 27 -4.37 -2.24 1.51
N ASN A 28 -4.93 -2.98 0.55
CA ASN A 28 -6.30 -3.47 0.59
C ASN A 28 -6.46 -4.75 1.43
N GLY A 29 -5.39 -5.21 2.10
CA GLY A 29 -5.45 -6.25 3.12
C GLY A 29 -5.88 -5.70 4.49
N GLN A 30 -5.93 -6.57 5.50
CA GLN A 30 -6.36 -6.20 6.86
C GLN A 30 -5.26 -5.52 7.71
N CYS A 31 -4.08 -5.26 7.14
CA CYS A 31 -2.96 -4.69 7.91
C CYS A 31 -3.07 -3.17 8.09
N ASN A 32 -3.96 -2.49 7.36
CA ASN A 32 -4.11 -1.02 7.37
C ASN A 32 -2.80 -0.23 7.14
N LYS A 33 -1.78 -0.88 6.59
CA LYS A 33 -0.50 -0.25 6.27
C LYS A 33 -0.50 0.33 4.85
N VAL A 34 0.44 1.23 4.61
CA VAL A 34 0.63 1.96 3.35
C VAL A 34 2.08 1.80 2.86
N ILE A 35 2.40 2.22 1.64
CA ILE A 35 3.79 2.31 1.16
C ILE A 35 4.03 3.65 0.50
N HIS A 36 5.16 4.30 0.81
CA HIS A 36 5.61 5.47 0.07
C HIS A 36 5.99 5.10 -1.36
N GLN A 37 5.77 6.00 -2.32
CA GLN A 37 6.35 5.86 -3.66
C GLN A 37 7.86 5.63 -3.61
N THR A 38 8.56 6.41 -2.79
CA THR A 38 10.02 6.35 -2.62
C THR A 38 10.51 5.07 -1.92
N CYS A 39 9.69 4.47 -1.07
CA CYS A 39 10.01 3.19 -0.42
C CYS A 39 9.59 1.99 -1.27
N SER A 40 8.75 2.20 -2.27
CA SER A 40 8.34 1.15 -3.19
C SER A 40 9.44 0.88 -4.21
N SER A 41 9.47 -0.35 -4.73
CA SER A 41 10.35 -0.71 -5.84
C SER A 41 9.74 -0.39 -7.21
N TYR A 42 8.57 0.26 -7.25
CA TYR A 42 7.88 0.62 -8.47
C TYR A 42 8.56 1.82 -9.13
N ASN A 43 8.75 1.74 -10.44
CA ASN A 43 9.14 2.90 -11.22
C ASN A 43 7.96 3.88 -11.39
N ALA A 44 8.25 5.07 -11.93
CA ALA A 44 7.24 6.12 -12.08
C ALA A 44 6.02 5.68 -12.92
N SER A 45 6.22 4.88 -13.97
CA SER A 45 5.16 4.40 -14.85
C SER A 45 4.26 3.36 -14.15
N GLU A 46 4.87 2.41 -13.44
CA GLU A 46 4.15 1.41 -12.64
C GLU A 46 3.33 2.08 -11.54
N TRP A 47 3.93 3.06 -10.86
CA TRP A 47 3.25 3.83 -9.83
C TRP A 47 2.05 4.60 -10.38
N GLN A 48 2.24 5.32 -11.49
CA GLN A 48 1.16 6.06 -12.13
C GLN A 48 0.02 5.12 -12.57
N PHE A 49 0.35 3.92 -13.07
CA PHE A 49 -0.64 2.91 -13.40
C PHE A 49 -1.46 2.49 -12.17
N LEU A 50 -0.81 2.23 -11.04
CA LEU A 50 -1.47 1.86 -9.78
C LEU A 50 -2.33 3.00 -9.23
N GLU A 51 -1.87 4.25 -9.29
CA GLU A 51 -2.67 5.41 -8.87
C GLU A 51 -3.90 5.64 -9.76
N THR A 52 -3.71 5.53 -11.08
CA THR A 52 -4.79 5.73 -12.06
C THR A 52 -5.86 4.65 -11.94
N ASN A 53 -5.45 3.43 -11.58
CA ASN A 53 -6.34 2.29 -11.47
C ASN A 53 -6.65 1.90 -10.02
N LYS A 54 -6.40 2.77 -9.04
CA LYS A 54 -6.57 2.46 -7.60
C LYS A 54 -7.98 2.01 -7.22
N ASP A 55 -8.99 2.46 -7.98
CA ASP A 55 -10.39 2.07 -7.80
C ASP A 55 -10.71 0.68 -8.39
N ASN A 56 -9.89 0.21 -9.34
CA ASN A 56 -10.08 -1.08 -10.03
C ASN A 56 -9.10 -2.16 -9.55
N ILE A 57 -7.91 -1.76 -9.08
CA ILE A 57 -6.82 -2.65 -8.71
C ILE A 57 -6.62 -2.60 -7.21
N LYS A 58 -6.66 -3.77 -6.58
CA LYS A 58 -6.34 -3.93 -5.16
C LYS A 58 -4.84 -4.15 -5.01
N TRP A 59 -4.16 -3.20 -4.39
CA TRP A 59 -2.76 -3.36 -4.01
C TRP A 59 -2.65 -4.05 -2.64
N PHE A 60 -1.71 -4.97 -2.51
CA PHE A 60 -1.42 -5.68 -1.26
C PHE A 60 0.07 -5.57 -0.96
N CYS A 61 0.41 -5.24 0.29
CA CYS A 61 1.79 -5.26 0.74
C CYS A 61 2.33 -6.70 0.81
N ASP A 62 3.66 -6.87 0.81
CA ASP A 62 4.33 -8.19 0.90
C ASP A 62 3.75 -9.10 2.00
N GLY A 63 3.39 -8.55 3.15
CA GLY A 63 2.80 -9.32 4.25
C GLY A 63 1.39 -9.84 3.93
N CYS A 64 0.58 -9.06 3.20
CA CYS A 64 -0.78 -9.45 2.82
C CYS A 64 -0.83 -10.24 1.50
N SER A 65 0.10 -9.99 0.57
CA SER A 65 0.18 -10.73 -0.70
C SER A 65 0.59 -12.18 -0.47
N GLN A 66 1.52 -12.45 0.45
CA GLN A 66 1.94 -13.81 0.81
C GLN A 66 0.82 -14.63 1.48
N ALA A 67 -0.09 -13.98 2.22
CA ALA A 67 -1.29 -14.65 2.75
C ALA A 67 -2.26 -15.09 1.64
N THR A 68 -2.15 -14.49 0.45
CA THR A 68 -2.82 -14.92 -0.78
C THR A 68 -1.94 -15.91 -1.55
N THR A 69 -1.33 -16.87 -0.85
CA THR A 69 -0.86 -18.08 -1.54
C THR A 69 -2.11 -18.79 -2.01
N VAL A 70 -2.49 -18.57 -3.27
CA VAL A 70 -3.39 -19.48 -3.96
C VAL A 70 -2.72 -20.84 -3.86
N LYS A 71 -3.20 -21.68 -2.92
CA LYS A 71 -2.94 -23.11 -2.99
C LYS A 71 -3.62 -23.56 -4.28
N VAL A 72 -2.87 -23.56 -5.37
CA VAL A 72 -3.23 -24.36 -6.54
C VAL A 72 -2.99 -25.79 -6.07
N SER A 73 -4.02 -26.39 -5.48
CA SER A 73 -4.05 -27.83 -5.25
C SER A 73 -3.87 -28.49 -6.62
N GLN A 74 -2.71 -29.12 -6.82
CA GLN A 74 -2.55 -30.15 -7.85
C GLN A 74 -3.35 -31.39 -7.46
#